data_AF-A0AAV7W4D1-F1
#
_entry.id   AF-A0AAV7W4D1-F1
#
_cell.length_a   1.000
_cell.length_b   1.000
_cell.length_c   1.000
_cell.angle_alpha   90.00
_cell.angle_beta   90.00
_cell.angle_gamma   90.00
#
_symmetry.space_group_name_H-M   'P 1'
#
loop_
_entity.id
_entity.type
_entity.pdbx_description
1 polymer ?
#
loop_
_entity_poly.entity_id
_entity_poly.type
_entity_poly.pdbx_seq_one_letter_code
_entity_poly.pdbx_strand_id
1 'polypeptide(L)'
;MAQLAPPRVLGSGDWKMLSQPWFSSELKRLQRNYRRQERRWKLNPVPEQKVVLKSALRAYKGARFSAKSKYYTTKVKEAENAPRELFNMINTLSTPLRPRDLENSQEFCDKVSEYMLPLTLM
;
A
#
# COMPACT_ATOMS: atom_id res chain seq x y z
N MET A 1 11.64 29.81 -10.88
CA MET A 1 10.40 29.22 -11.42
C MET A 1 9.89 28.20 -10.44
N ALA A 2 8.68 28.38 -9.89
CA ALA A 2 8.12 27.46 -8.90
C ALA A 2 7.67 26.17 -9.59
N GLN A 3 8.36 25.06 -9.32
CA GLN A 3 8.00 23.76 -9.86
C GLN A 3 6.69 23.30 -9.20
N LEU A 4 5.59 23.35 -9.94
CA LEU A 4 4.29 22.83 -9.52
C LEU A 4 4.44 21.33 -9.24
N ALA A 5 4.14 20.93 -8.00
CA ALA A 5 4.12 19.52 -7.62
C ALA A 5 3.13 18.76 -8.54
N PRO A 6 3.51 17.59 -9.09
CA PRO A 6 2.68 16.88 -10.04
C PRO A 6 1.33 16.49 -9.43
N PRO A 7 0.24 16.49 -10.23
CA PRO A 7 -1.10 16.19 -9.75
C PRO A 7 -1.18 14.76 -9.21
N ARG A 8 -2.04 14.62 -8.20
CA ARG A 8 -2.24 13.40 -7.40
C ARG A 8 -2.85 12.31 -8.28
N VAL A 9 -2.03 11.40 -8.80
CA VAL A 9 -2.53 10.10 -9.27
C VAL A 9 -2.86 9.28 -8.02
N LEU A 10 -4.13 9.31 -7.61
CA LEU A 10 -4.67 8.21 -6.82
C LEU A 10 -4.48 6.98 -7.71
N GLY A 11 -3.57 6.09 -7.35
CA GLY A 11 -3.43 4.83 -8.07
C GLY A 11 -4.80 4.18 -8.13
N SER A 12 -5.17 3.64 -9.28
CA SER A 12 -6.45 2.94 -9.52
C SER A 12 -6.77 1.84 -8.50
N GLY A 13 -5.82 1.43 -7.65
CA GLY A 13 -6.03 0.51 -6.52
C GLY A 13 -6.45 1.14 -5.18
N ASP A 14 -6.33 2.47 -4.98
CA ASP A 14 -6.59 3.10 -3.68
C ASP A 14 -8.09 3.10 -3.32
N TRP A 15 -9.00 3.29 -4.29
CA TRP A 15 -10.45 3.24 -4.03
C TRP A 15 -10.96 1.81 -3.77
N LYS A 16 -10.36 0.81 -4.41
CA LYS A 16 -10.67 -0.61 -4.18
C LYS A 16 -10.28 -1.07 -2.77
N MET A 17 -9.27 -0.44 -2.16
CA MET A 17 -8.95 -0.62 -0.74
C MET A 17 -9.95 0.09 0.18
N LEU A 18 -10.40 1.29 -0.17
CA LEU A 18 -11.31 2.08 0.66
C LEU A 18 -12.72 1.47 0.79
N SER A 19 -13.13 0.63 -0.17
CA SER A 19 -14.40 -0.09 -0.16
C SER A 19 -14.35 -1.42 0.61
N GLN A 20 -13.18 -1.81 1.13
CA GLN A 20 -13.05 -3.10 1.80
C GLN A 20 -13.68 -3.06 3.19
N PRO A 21 -14.38 -4.13 3.61
CA PRO A 21 -15.04 -4.19 4.92
C PRO A 21 -14.07 -4.03 6.10
N TRP A 22 -12.81 -4.46 5.94
CA TRP A 22 -11.77 -4.34 6.96
C TRP A 22 -11.10 -2.96 7.01
N PHE A 23 -11.46 -2.02 6.13
CA PHE A 23 -10.84 -0.69 6.05
C PHE A 23 -11.54 0.34 6.95
N SER A 24 -11.19 0.33 8.23
CA SER A 24 -11.81 1.18 9.25
C SER A 24 -11.47 2.69 9.12
N SER A 25 -12.23 3.53 9.83
CA SER A 25 -11.97 4.97 9.97
C SER A 25 -10.58 5.26 10.56
N GLU A 26 -10.11 4.40 11.46
CA GLU A 26 -8.77 4.49 12.06
C GLU A 26 -7.67 4.25 11.02
N LEU A 27 -7.85 3.26 10.13
CA LEU A 27 -6.93 3.06 9.01
C LEU A 27 -6.90 4.25 8.06
N LYS A 28 -8.05 4.87 7.77
CA LYS A 28 -8.13 6.12 7.00
C LYS A 28 -7.32 7.24 7.67
N ARG A 29 -7.36 7.33 9.00
CA ARG A 29 -6.61 8.33 9.78
C ARG A 29 -5.10 8.09 9.68
N LEU A 30 -4.66 6.85 9.87
CA LEU A 30 -3.24 6.46 9.76
C LEU A 30 -2.71 6.65 8.34
N GLN A 31 -3.48 6.27 7.32
CA GLN A 31 -3.13 6.48 5.92
C GLN A 31 -2.96 7.98 5.61
N ARG A 32 -3.91 8.82 6.06
CA ARG A 32 -3.82 10.28 5.92
C ARG A 32 -2.57 10.84 6.60
N ASN A 33 -2.25 10.36 7.81
CA ASN A 33 -1.06 10.77 8.54
C ASN A 33 0.22 10.39 7.78
N TYR A 34 0.37 9.12 7.39
CA TYR A 34 1.50 8.63 6.61
C TYR A 34 1.68 9.45 5.31
N ARG A 35 0.61 9.67 4.53
CA ARG A 35 0.66 10.47 3.30
C ARG A 35 1.04 11.92 3.56
N ARG A 36 0.66 12.49 4.71
CA ARG A 36 1.07 13.85 5.12
C ARG A 36 2.58 13.92 5.36
N GLN A 37 3.14 12.94 6.08
CA GLN A 37 4.58 12.87 6.32
C GLN A 37 5.34 12.62 5.02
N GLU A 38 4.79 11.80 4.12
CA GLU A 38 5.38 11.53 2.81
C GLU A 38 5.50 12.82 2.00
N ARG A 39 4.44 13.63 1.94
CA ARG A 39 4.48 14.93 1.26
C ARG A 39 5.48 15.89 1.88
N ARG A 40 5.53 15.95 3.22
CA ARG A 40 6.50 16.81 3.93
C ARG A 40 7.94 16.44 3.58
N TRP A 41 8.26 15.16 3.63
CA TRP A 41 9.59 14.66 3.28
C TRP A 41 9.92 14.87 1.80
N LYS A 42 8.96 14.71 0.88
CA LYS A 42 9.17 14.99 -0.55
C LYS A 42 9.45 16.46 -0.83
N LEU A 43 8.86 17.37 -0.04
CA LEU A 43 9.11 18.81 -0.14
C LEU A 43 10.48 19.18 0.45
N ASN A 44 10.84 18.60 1.61
CA ASN A 44 12.08 18.88 2.32
C ASN A 44 12.73 17.55 2.77
N PRO A 45 13.61 16.95 1.95
CA PRO A 45 14.18 15.61 2.20
C PRO A 45 15.24 15.61 3.32
N VAL A 46 14.76 15.74 4.55
CA VAL A 46 15.60 15.84 5.76
C VAL A 46 15.63 14.50 6.50
N PRO A 47 16.79 14.03 7.04
CA PRO A 47 16.90 12.73 7.71
C PRO A 47 15.91 12.52 8.87
N GLU A 48 15.69 13.54 9.69
CA GLU A 48 14.76 13.52 10.82
C GLU A 48 13.32 13.29 10.33
N GLN A 49 12.92 13.96 9.25
CA GLN A 49 11.60 13.77 8.65
C GLN A 49 11.45 12.38 8.03
N LYS A 50 12.54 11.79 7.51
CA LYS A 50 12.55 10.41 7.00
C LYS A 50 12.27 9.39 8.11
N VAL A 51 12.77 9.63 9.32
CA VAL A 51 12.46 8.80 10.50
C VAL A 51 10.97 8.88 10.83
N VAL A 52 10.42 10.10 10.88
CA VAL A 52 8.98 10.32 11.12
C VAL A 52 8.13 9.62 10.06
N LEU A 53 8.48 9.75 8.78
CA LEU A 53 7.80 9.05 7.69
C LEU A 53 7.83 7.52 7.87
N LYS A 54 9.01 6.96 8.17
CA LYS A 54 9.16 5.52 8.39
C LYS A 54 8.29 5.04 9.57
N SER A 55 8.24 5.81 10.66
CA SER A 55 7.39 5.47 11.81
C SER A 55 5.91 5.46 11.45
N ALA A 56 5.42 6.49 10.75
CA ALA A 56 4.02 6.58 10.31
C ALA A 56 3.65 5.47 9.32
N LEU A 57 4.58 5.11 8.41
CA LEU A 57 4.39 4.00 7.48
C LEU A 57 4.31 2.65 8.20
N ARG A 58 5.19 2.41 9.18
CA ARG A 58 5.16 1.18 10.00
C ARG A 58 3.85 1.06 10.77
N ALA A 59 3.39 2.14 11.41
CA ALA A 59 2.11 2.17 12.11
C ALA A 59 0.94 1.84 11.17
N TYR A 60 0.87 2.47 10.00
CA TYR A 60 -0.16 2.18 9.00
C TYR A 60 -0.11 0.74 8.50
N LYS A 61 1.07 0.22 8.13
CA LYS A 61 1.23 -1.16 7.65
C LYS A 61 0.84 -2.18 8.73
N GLY A 62 1.27 -1.98 9.97
CA GLY A 62 0.94 -2.84 11.11
C GLY A 62 -0.56 -2.87 11.39
N ALA A 63 -1.19 -1.69 11.48
CA ALA A 63 -2.64 -1.60 11.68
C ALA A 63 -3.41 -2.24 10.52
N ARG A 64 -2.97 -2.03 9.28
CA ARG A 64 -3.61 -2.61 8.08
C ARG A 64 -3.53 -4.13 8.11
N PHE A 65 -2.37 -4.68 8.48
CA PHE A 65 -2.17 -6.12 8.60
C PHE A 65 -3.07 -6.71 9.69
N SER A 66 -3.10 -6.09 10.87
CA SER A 66 -3.94 -6.51 11.99
C SER A 66 -5.43 -6.50 11.64
N ALA A 67 -5.91 -5.43 10.99
CA ALA A 67 -7.31 -5.32 10.58
C ALA A 67 -7.70 -6.40 9.56
N LYS A 68 -6.84 -6.63 8.55
CA LYS A 68 -7.05 -7.72 7.58
C LYS A 68 -7.08 -9.08 8.26
N SER A 69 -6.08 -9.37 9.09
CA SER A 69 -5.98 -10.64 9.81
C SER A 69 -7.23 -10.87 10.66
N LYS A 70 -7.63 -9.89 11.48
CA LYS A 70 -8.84 -9.98 12.30
C LYS A 70 -10.08 -10.29 11.46
N TYR A 71 -10.27 -9.56 10.35
CA TYR A 71 -11.42 -9.75 9.47
C TYR A 71 -11.47 -11.15 8.86
N TYR A 72 -10.36 -11.61 8.27
CA TYR A 72 -10.33 -12.93 7.63
C TYR A 72 -10.39 -14.07 8.65
N THR A 73 -9.77 -13.92 9.83
CA THR A 73 -9.91 -14.90 10.91
C THR A 73 -11.37 -15.01 11.38
N THR A 74 -12.08 -13.89 11.54
CA THR A 74 -13.51 -13.92 11.85
C THR A 74 -14.31 -14.59 10.73
N LYS A 75 -14.05 -14.24 9.47
CA LYS A 75 -14.73 -14.84 8.32
C LYS A 75 -14.50 -16.33 8.18
N VAL A 76 -13.30 -16.82 8.48
CA VAL A 76 -13.00 -18.27 8.48
C VAL A 76 -13.78 -18.98 9.58
N LYS A 77 -13.88 -18.40 10.79
CA LYS A 77 -14.69 -18.95 11.88
C LYS A 77 -16.18 -18.99 11.54
N GLU A 78 -16.70 -17.94 10.90
CA GLU A 78 -18.10 -17.90 10.45
C GLU A 78 -18.41 -18.99 9.41
N ALA A 79 -17.44 -19.33 8.56
CA ALA A 79 -17.57 -20.30 7.48
C ALA A 79 -17.00 -21.69 7.82
N GLU A 80 -16.82 -22.02 9.10
CA GLU A 80 -16.15 -23.26 9.54
C GLU A 80 -16.81 -24.54 8.96
N ASN A 81 -18.13 -24.54 8.83
CA ASN A 81 -18.91 -25.65 8.25
C ASN A 81 -19.30 -25.43 6.78
N ALA A 82 -18.70 -24.44 6.11
CA ALA A 82 -19.03 -24.03 4.74
C ALA A 82 -17.78 -24.09 3.83
N PRO A 83 -17.30 -25.29 3.44
CA PRO A 83 -16.05 -25.45 2.69
C PRO A 83 -16.05 -24.68 1.36
N ARG A 84 -17.20 -24.60 0.66
CA ARG A 84 -17.32 -23.83 -0.58
C ARG A 84 -17.00 -22.34 -0.38
N GLU A 85 -17.43 -21.76 0.73
CA GLU A 85 -17.15 -20.35 1.05
C GLU A 85 -15.67 -20.13 1.35
N LEU A 86 -15.04 -21.05 2.08
CA LEU A 86 -13.60 -21.02 2.34
C LEU A 86 -12.78 -21.11 1.04
N PHE A 87 -13.11 -22.05 0.15
CA PHE A 87 -12.44 -22.17 -1.15
C PHE A 87 -12.64 -20.93 -2.03
N ASN A 88 -13.85 -20.37 -2.08
CA ASN A 88 -14.10 -19.12 -2.80
C ASN A 88 -13.29 -17.95 -2.23
N MET A 89 -13.14 -17.89 -0.90
CA MET A 89 -12.33 -16.88 -0.23
C MET A 89 -10.85 -17.05 -0.56
N ILE A 90 -10.33 -18.28 -0.54
CA ILE A 90 -8.95 -18.59 -0.94
C ILE A 90 -8.74 -18.17 -2.39
N ASN A 91 -9.63 -18.54 -3.31
CA ASN A 91 -9.54 -18.14 -4.72
C ASN A 91 -9.50 -16.63 -4.88
N THR A 92 -10.36 -15.89 -4.18
CA THR A 92 -10.39 -14.43 -4.23
C THR A 92 -9.08 -13.81 -3.71
N LEU A 93 -8.48 -14.42 -2.68
CA LEU A 93 -7.24 -13.96 -2.07
C LEU A 93 -5.98 -14.35 -2.85
N SER A 94 -6.01 -15.50 -3.53
CA SER A 94 -4.89 -16.05 -4.30
C SER A 94 -4.89 -15.60 -5.75
N THR A 95 -6.01 -15.05 -6.26
CA THR A 95 -6.09 -14.57 -7.64
C THR A 95 -5.04 -13.47 -7.86
N PRO A 96 -4.02 -13.71 -8.71
CA PRO A 96 -3.00 -12.72 -8.99
C PRO A 96 -3.63 -11.49 -9.65
N LEU A 97 -3.05 -10.31 -9.40
CA LEU A 97 -3.41 -9.09 -10.12
C LEU A 97 -3.24 -9.32 -11.63
N ARG A 98 -4.16 -8.80 -12.44
CA ARG A 98 -4.15 -9.10 -13.88
C ARG A 98 -2.87 -8.55 -14.52
N PRO A 99 -2.33 -9.17 -15.58
CA PRO A 99 -1.09 -8.73 -16.25
C PRO A 99 -1.07 -7.24 -16.64
N ARG A 100 -2.22 -6.62 -16.93
CA ARG A 100 -2.35 -5.16 -17.16
C ARG A 100 -1.90 -4.28 -15.98
N ASP A 101 -1.95 -4.80 -14.76
CA ASP A 101 -1.45 -4.11 -13.56
C ASP A 101 0.08 -4.27 -13.39
N LEU A 102 0.70 -5.24 -14.09
CA LEU A 102 2.14 -5.55 -14.10
C LEU A 102 2.88 -4.95 -15.30
N GLU A 103 2.17 -4.52 -16.35
CA GLU A 103 2.73 -3.90 -17.55
C GLU A 103 3.49 -2.61 -17.21
N ASN A 104 2.98 -1.83 -16.24
CA ASN A 104 3.69 -0.68 -15.64
C ASN A 104 4.83 -1.08 -14.69
N SER A 105 4.87 -2.34 -14.25
CA SER A 105 5.91 -2.81 -13.33
C SER A 105 7.23 -3.06 -14.04
N GLN A 106 7.23 -3.44 -15.32
CA GLN A 106 8.46 -3.59 -16.09
C GLN A 106 9.13 -2.23 -16.28
N GLU A 107 8.40 -1.23 -16.79
CA GLU A 107 8.90 0.15 -16.91
C GLU A 107 9.33 0.74 -15.55
N PHE A 108 8.61 0.40 -14.46
CA PHE A 108 9.00 0.81 -13.12
C PHE A 108 10.28 0.11 -12.64
N CYS A 109 10.43 -1.20 -12.88
CA CYS A 109 11.62 -1.98 -12.53
C CYS A 109 12.84 -1.53 -13.33
N ASP A 110 12.67 -1.25 -14.62
CA ASP A 110 13.72 -0.74 -15.50
C ASP A 110 14.19 0.64 -15.01
N LYS A 111 13.24 1.52 -14.66
CA LYS A 111 13.53 2.85 -14.12
C LYS A 111 14.15 2.82 -12.71
N VAL A 112 13.72 1.90 -11.85
CA VAL A 112 14.35 1.67 -10.52
C VAL A 112 15.76 1.15 -10.69
N SER A 113 16.00 0.27 -11.67
CA SER A 113 17.33 -0.24 -12.00
C SER A 113 18.24 0.90 -12.46
N GLU A 114 17.75 1.78 -13.34
CA GLU A 114 18.47 2.98 -13.80
C GLU A 114 18.90 3.89 -12.63
N TYR A 115 18.03 4.12 -11.65
CA TYR A 115 18.38 4.91 -10.45
C TYR A 115 19.37 4.23 -9.50
N MET A 116 19.56 2.91 -9.60
CA MET A 116 20.47 2.12 -8.75
C MET A 116 21.86 1.89 -9.39
N LEU A 117 22.03 2.22 -10.68
CA LEU A 117 23.30 2.08 -11.40
C LEU A 117 24.41 3.13 -11.10
N PRO A 118 24.20 4.28 -10.42
CA PRO A 118 25.31 5.20 -10.14
C PRO A 118 26.09 4.90 -8.85
N LEU A 119 26.02 3.67 -8.31
CA LEU A 119 26.84 3.24 -7.16
C LEU A 119 27.91 2.18 -7.51
N THR A 120 28.14 1.91 -8.79
CA THR A 120 29.19 0.95 -9.23
C THR A 120 30.34 1.59 -10.00
N LEU A 121 30.46 2.93 -9.99
CA LEU A 121 31.60 3.64 -10.57
C LEU A 121 32.03 4.83 -9.69
N MET A 122 32.56 4.50 -8.51
CA MET A 122 33.65 5.20 -7.83
C MET A 122 34.44 4.19 -7.01
#